data_AF-A0A9E0IY45-F1
#
_entry.id   AF-A0A9E0IY45-F1
#
_cell.length_a   1.000
_cell.length_b   1.000
_cell.length_c   1.000
_cell.angle_alpha   90.00
_cell.angle_beta   90.00
_cell.angle_gamma   90.00
#
_symmetry.space_group_name_H-M   'P 1'
#
loop_
_entity.id
_entity.type
_entity.pdbx_description
1 polymer ?
#
loop_
_entity_poly.entity_id
_entity_poly.type
_entity_poly.pdbx_seq_one_letter_code
_entity_poly.pdbx_strand_id
1 'polypeptide(L)'
;MSKQLPAADAFLSDQRNAFAEPSDNALQLVANSSFSSGLEHLKYQHQYKGIEVVGSEWMIHVRDHRVVSANGNLSYAIQLDVTTFMSADDAIRAAMVSHSSGVEQLQLHTEQPPAARLVILDAAYPEQSGQYHLAFQVDIYSTHPLAKRRYYIDARDGGVLLSHDLLMSCFGSDGIGETLYHGQRTLSTASSASGFELNDATRGKGIETISATGKKYFDEDNFWESGSFAQSKGALDVHFGAQSTLDYYKSQFGRNGVDGNDGKLLNRIIDTTFYVNAFWDGAATNFGIGDSVNTKPLTSLDVVAHEITHGLTQHTCGLEYLYESGALNEGFSDIIGKAVEFEYDSAQFNWLLGQRFFVLPDTAFRSMSDPLRFKNPKNYKGSRWITNASDNGGVHTNSGVINY
;
A
#
# COMPACT_ATOMS: atom_id res chain seq x y z
N MET A 1 8.11 32.51 22.12
CA MET A 1 8.81 32.45 23.43
C MET A 1 7.90 31.72 24.40
N SER A 2 8.15 30.42 24.64
CA SER A 2 7.35 29.64 25.58
C SER A 2 7.61 30.11 27.01
N LYS A 3 6.56 30.42 27.75
CA LYS A 3 6.64 30.64 29.20
C LYS A 3 7.01 29.29 29.85
N GLN A 4 8.26 29.14 30.30
CA GLN A 4 8.63 28.04 31.17
C GLN A 4 7.82 28.15 32.48
N LEU A 5 7.31 27.01 32.96
CA LEU A 5 6.47 26.96 34.16
C LEU A 5 7.37 26.74 35.39
N PRO A 6 7.28 27.58 36.44
CA PRO A 6 8.12 27.46 37.62
C PRO A 6 8.08 26.09 38.31
N ALA A 7 6.94 25.39 38.24
CA ALA A 7 6.78 24.06 38.83
C ALA A 7 7.55 22.97 38.07
N ALA A 8 7.64 23.07 36.74
CA ALA A 8 8.40 22.12 35.93
C ALA A 8 9.91 22.35 36.10
N ASP A 9 10.35 23.62 36.15
CA ASP A 9 11.76 23.96 36.38
C ASP A 9 12.23 23.52 37.77
N ALA A 10 11.40 23.72 38.80
CA ALA A 10 11.67 23.23 40.15
C ALA A 10 11.76 21.71 40.19
N PHE A 11 10.82 21.00 39.55
CA PHE A 11 10.85 19.55 39.46
C PHE A 11 12.11 19.04 38.76
N LEU A 12 12.47 19.60 37.60
CA LEU A 12 13.68 19.24 36.88
C LEU A 12 14.95 19.51 37.70
N SER A 13 15.00 20.63 38.41
CA SER A 13 16.11 20.98 39.29
C SER A 13 16.28 19.99 40.45
N ASP A 14 15.18 19.55 41.05
CA ASP A 14 15.22 18.54 42.12
C ASP A 14 15.66 17.18 41.60
N GLN A 15 15.22 16.79 40.40
CA GLN A 15 15.57 15.51 39.79
C GLN A 15 16.99 15.48 39.20
N ARG A 16 17.59 16.63 38.87
CA ARG A 16 18.99 16.70 38.39
C ARG A 16 20.00 16.02 39.33
N ASN A 17 19.76 16.10 40.65
CA ASN A 17 20.61 15.42 41.63
C ASN A 17 20.43 13.89 41.63
N ALA A 18 19.27 13.39 41.23
CA ALA A 18 18.97 11.96 41.13
C ALA A 18 19.57 11.33 39.85
N PHE A 19 19.83 12.12 38.80
CA PHE A 19 20.35 11.66 37.51
C PHE A 19 21.87 11.68 37.39
N ALA A 20 22.59 12.08 38.45
CA ALA A 20 24.06 12.11 38.50
C ALA A 20 24.71 12.80 37.28
N GLU A 21 24.11 13.87 36.78
CA GLU A 21 24.56 14.51 35.55
C GLU A 21 25.81 15.37 35.77
N PRO A 22 26.91 15.12 35.04
CA PRO A 22 27.95 16.14 34.84
C PRO A 22 27.34 17.43 34.26
N SER A 23 28.03 18.56 34.42
CA SER A 23 27.67 19.90 33.90
C SER A 23 27.32 19.97 32.41
N ASP A 24 27.62 18.90 31.67
CA ASP A 24 27.53 18.82 30.22
C ASP A 24 26.13 18.39 29.73
N ASN A 25 25.25 17.89 30.60
CA ASN A 25 23.89 17.50 30.22
C ASN A 25 22.88 18.64 30.43
N ALA A 26 21.91 18.72 29.51
CA ALA A 26 20.83 19.68 29.54
C ALA A 26 19.53 19.08 29.01
N LEU A 27 18.41 19.48 29.63
CA LEU A 27 17.07 19.21 29.14
C LEU A 27 16.50 20.49 28.51
N GLN A 28 16.46 20.54 27.18
CA GLN A 28 15.94 21.68 26.45
C GLN A 28 14.44 21.52 26.22
N LEU A 29 13.64 22.50 26.63
CA LEU A 29 12.21 22.53 26.29
C LEU A 29 12.05 22.72 24.77
N VAL A 30 11.46 21.73 24.10
CA VAL A 30 11.25 21.73 22.64
C VAL A 30 9.79 21.87 22.23
N ALA A 31 8.84 21.56 23.11
CA ALA A 31 7.42 21.83 22.87
C ALA A 31 6.64 22.09 24.17
N ASN A 32 5.63 22.95 24.08
CA ASN A 32 4.64 23.17 25.13
C ASN A 32 3.24 23.13 24.50
N SER A 33 2.39 22.22 24.99
CA SER A 33 1.00 22.07 24.58
C SER A 33 0.08 22.30 25.78
N SER A 34 -0.78 23.32 25.70
CA SER A 34 -1.77 23.63 26.73
C SER A 34 -3.17 23.25 26.29
N PHE A 35 -3.95 22.68 27.21
CA PHE A 35 -5.31 22.20 26.94
C PHE A 35 -6.35 23.00 27.75
N SER A 36 -7.58 23.09 27.23
CA SER A 36 -8.70 23.78 27.91
C SER A 36 -9.08 23.17 29.27
N SER A 37 -8.65 21.94 29.53
CA SER A 37 -8.82 21.25 30.82
C SER A 37 -7.86 21.73 31.92
N GLY A 38 -6.97 22.69 31.63
CA GLY A 38 -5.92 23.13 32.56
C GLY A 38 -4.71 22.19 32.64
N LEU A 39 -4.65 21.18 31.77
CA LEU A 39 -3.48 20.31 31.59
C LEU A 39 -2.49 20.96 30.62
N GLU A 40 -1.21 20.86 30.90
CA GLU A 40 -0.10 21.29 30.05
C GLU A 40 0.92 20.16 29.90
N HIS A 41 1.39 19.93 28.67
CA HIS A 41 2.43 18.95 28.36
C HIS A 41 3.69 19.70 27.91
N LEU A 42 4.78 19.49 28.63
CA LEU A 42 6.09 20.06 28.34
C LEU A 42 7.01 18.95 27.85
N LYS A 43 7.45 19.02 26.60
CA LYS A 43 8.39 18.06 26.01
C LYS A 43 9.81 18.62 26.09
N TYR A 44 10.70 17.88 26.72
CA TYR A 44 12.12 18.19 26.85
C TYR A 44 12.95 17.20 26.05
N GLN A 45 13.89 17.73 25.28
CA GLN A 45 14.90 16.97 24.55
C GLN A 45 16.20 16.96 25.37
N HIS A 46 16.78 15.78 25.59
CA HIS A 46 18.08 15.66 26.23
C HIS A 46 19.20 16.06 25.26
N GLN A 47 20.16 16.82 25.77
CA GLN A 47 21.38 17.21 25.11
C GLN A 47 22.59 16.94 25.98
N TYR A 48 23.68 16.47 25.37
CA TYR A 48 25.00 16.39 25.99
C TYR A 48 25.97 17.30 25.22
N LYS A 49 26.62 18.23 25.92
CA LYS A 49 27.45 19.31 25.36
C LYS A 49 26.73 20.12 24.27
N GLY A 50 25.43 20.31 24.42
CA GLY A 50 24.57 21.02 23.46
C GLY A 50 24.17 20.21 22.22
N ILE A 51 24.53 18.93 22.15
CA ILE A 51 24.19 18.02 21.04
C ILE A 51 23.05 17.11 21.47
N GLU A 52 22.04 16.99 20.61
CA GLU A 52 20.87 16.14 20.85
C GLU A 52 21.23 14.67 21.03
N VAL A 53 20.68 14.04 22.06
CA VAL A 53 20.77 12.59 22.28
C VAL A 53 19.51 11.92 21.76
N VAL A 54 19.64 11.17 20.66
CA VAL A 54 18.52 10.54 19.95
C VAL A 54 17.82 9.52 20.84
N GLY A 55 16.48 9.59 20.90
CA GLY A 55 15.65 8.71 21.72
C GLY A 55 15.63 9.05 23.21
N SER A 56 16.39 10.06 23.64
CA SER A 56 16.43 10.52 25.02
C SER A 56 15.56 11.77 25.19
N GLU A 57 14.29 11.56 25.55
CA GLU A 57 13.28 12.62 25.69
C GLU A 57 12.49 12.45 26.99
N TRP A 58 12.02 13.55 27.55
CA TRP A 58 11.19 13.54 28.74
C TRP A 58 9.96 14.43 28.58
N MET A 59 8.79 13.93 28.96
CA MET A 59 7.55 14.70 28.99
C MET A 59 7.10 14.92 30.43
N ILE A 60 6.82 16.18 30.76
CA ILE A 60 6.28 16.60 32.06
C ILE A 60 4.85 17.07 31.85
N HIS A 61 3.94 16.51 32.64
CA HIS A 61 2.53 16.86 32.67
C HIS A 61 2.26 17.75 33.87
N VAL A 62 1.71 18.94 33.63
CA VAL A 62 1.39 19.93 34.66
C VAL A 62 -0.11 20.19 34.66
N ARG A 63 -0.73 20.24 35.84
CA ARG A 63 -2.11 20.70 36.02
C ARG A 63 -2.16 21.65 37.20
N ASP A 64 -2.88 22.76 37.04
CA ASP A 64 -3.07 23.76 38.10
C ASP A 64 -1.73 24.19 38.74
N HIS A 65 -0.72 24.42 37.89
CA HIS A 65 0.65 24.78 38.29
C HIS A 65 1.38 23.74 39.15
N ARG A 66 0.99 22.46 39.10
CA ARG A 66 1.66 21.34 39.78
C ARG A 66 2.01 20.24 38.79
N VAL A 67 3.19 19.66 38.93
CA VAL A 67 3.57 18.46 38.17
C VAL A 67 2.72 17.30 38.65
N VAL A 68 1.99 16.66 37.73
CA VAL A 68 1.12 15.51 38.03
C VAL A 68 1.72 14.19 37.59
N SER A 69 2.53 14.20 36.52
CA SER A 69 3.30 13.05 36.08
C SER A 69 4.48 13.49 35.21
N ALA A 70 5.50 12.64 35.12
CA ALA A 70 6.59 12.76 34.16
C ALA A 70 6.94 11.38 33.62
N ASN A 71 7.18 11.26 32.31
CA ASN A 71 7.53 10.00 31.66
C ASN A 71 8.40 10.23 30.42
N GLY A 72 9.21 9.24 30.08
CA GLY A 72 10.14 9.31 28.96
C GLY A 72 11.35 8.42 29.23
N ASN A 73 12.39 8.60 28.43
CA ASN A 73 13.64 7.88 28.59
C ASN A 73 14.80 8.88 28.62
N LEU A 74 15.69 8.77 29.59
CA LEU A 74 16.89 9.58 29.68
C LEU A 74 18.10 8.68 29.54
N SER A 75 19.02 9.08 28.68
CA SER A 75 20.34 8.49 28.55
C SER A 75 21.25 9.03 29.66
N TYR A 76 21.87 8.14 30.43
CA TYR A 76 22.71 8.51 31.57
C TYR A 76 24.19 8.24 31.29
N ALA A 77 25.05 8.88 32.09
CA ALA A 77 26.50 8.64 32.14
C ALA A 77 27.23 8.75 30.79
N ILE A 78 26.77 9.64 29.90
CA ILE A 78 27.43 9.89 28.61
C ILE A 78 28.84 10.42 28.87
N GLN A 79 29.85 9.67 28.41
CA GLN A 79 31.25 10.08 28.41
C GLN A 79 31.79 10.03 26.99
N LEU A 80 31.46 11.07 26.22
CA LEU A 80 31.78 11.15 24.81
C LEU A 80 32.64 12.39 24.51
N ASP A 81 33.69 12.20 23.69
CA ASP A 81 34.37 13.28 22.99
C ASP A 81 33.54 13.65 21.76
N VAL A 82 33.20 14.94 21.65
CA VAL A 82 32.30 15.47 20.62
C VAL A 82 33.07 16.11 19.46
N THR A 83 34.37 15.80 19.34
CA THR A 83 35.20 16.22 18.21
C THR A 83 34.80 15.46 16.94
N THR A 84 34.44 16.20 15.88
CA THR A 84 34.06 15.66 14.57
C THR A 84 35.29 15.51 13.68
N PHE A 85 35.45 14.37 13.01
CA PHE A 85 36.55 14.13 12.05
C PHE A 85 36.11 14.26 10.59
N MET A 86 34.81 14.51 10.36
CA MET A 86 34.22 14.70 9.04
C MET A 86 33.28 15.90 9.01
N SER A 87 33.02 16.45 7.83
CA SER A 87 32.08 17.54 7.63
C SER A 87 30.63 17.05 7.46
N ALA A 88 29.67 17.96 7.64
CA ALA A 88 28.26 17.71 7.31
C ALA A 88 28.08 17.29 5.84
N ASP A 89 28.84 17.91 4.91
CA ASP A 89 28.79 17.57 3.49
C ASP A 89 29.36 16.18 3.19
N ASP A 90 30.39 15.75 3.93
CA ASP A 90 30.90 14.37 3.85
C ASP A 90 29.83 13.37 4.29
N ALA A 91 29.08 13.69 5.36
CA ALA A 91 28.02 12.84 5.86
C ALA A 91 26.84 12.76 4.88
N ILE A 92 26.48 13.88 4.24
CA ILE A 92 25.47 13.89 3.17
C ILE A 92 25.93 13.01 2.01
N ARG A 93 27.19 13.13 1.57
CA ARG A 93 27.74 12.27 0.52
C ARG A 93 27.71 10.79 0.90
N ALA A 94 28.11 10.44 2.12
CA ALA A 94 28.07 9.07 2.61
C ALA A 94 26.64 8.52 2.61
N ALA A 95 25.68 9.27 3.13
CA ALA A 95 24.28 8.90 3.12
C ALA A 95 23.73 8.76 1.69
N MET A 96 24.08 9.66 0.77
CA MET A 96 23.66 9.57 -0.63
C MET A 96 24.23 8.33 -1.33
N VAL A 97 25.51 8.01 -1.10
CA VAL A 97 26.14 6.80 -1.65
C VAL A 97 25.42 5.55 -1.11
N SER A 98 25.18 5.49 0.20
CA SER A 98 24.45 4.39 0.84
C SER A 98 22.98 4.31 0.40
N HIS A 99 22.37 5.42 -0.01
CA HIS A 99 21.00 5.44 -0.54
C HIS A 99 20.95 5.02 -2.01
N SER A 100 21.95 5.41 -2.81
CA SER A 100 22.02 5.11 -4.25
C SER A 100 22.50 3.70 -4.58
N SER A 101 22.99 2.93 -3.61
CA SER A 101 23.46 1.57 -3.85
C SER A 101 22.28 0.65 -4.22
N GLY A 102 22.00 0.54 -5.51
CA GLY A 102 20.92 -0.29 -6.06
C GLY A 102 19.97 0.42 -7.03
N VAL A 103 20.06 1.75 -7.22
CA VAL A 103 19.14 2.53 -8.07
C VAL A 103 19.88 3.44 -9.05
N GLU A 104 19.35 3.56 -10.27
CA GLU A 104 19.84 4.50 -11.29
C GLU A 104 19.41 5.92 -10.93
N GLN A 105 20.36 6.72 -10.42
CA GLN A 105 20.30 8.18 -10.27
C GLN A 105 19.09 8.75 -9.47
N LEU A 106 19.35 9.14 -8.22
CA LEU A 106 18.39 9.83 -7.36
C LEU A 106 18.02 11.22 -7.90
N GLN A 107 16.71 11.49 -8.05
CA GLN A 107 16.20 12.85 -8.24
C GLN A 107 15.84 13.46 -6.87
N LEU A 108 16.75 14.25 -6.31
CA LEU A 108 16.53 14.88 -5.01
C LEU A 108 15.38 15.91 -5.04
N HIS A 109 14.65 15.98 -3.93
CA HIS A 109 13.61 16.98 -3.74
C HIS A 109 14.24 18.38 -3.64
N THR A 110 13.93 19.27 -4.59
CA THR A 110 14.55 20.60 -4.69
C THR A 110 14.16 21.53 -3.54
N GLU A 111 12.93 21.42 -3.01
CA GLU A 111 12.48 22.26 -1.89
C GLU A 111 12.92 21.72 -0.52
N GLN A 112 13.42 20.48 -0.45
CA GLN A 112 13.87 19.83 0.78
C GLN A 112 15.23 19.16 0.52
N PRO A 113 16.30 19.95 0.29
CA PRO A 113 17.62 19.40 0.05
C PRO A 113 18.11 18.62 1.28
N PRO A 114 18.95 17.58 1.09
CA PRO A 114 19.56 16.87 2.20
C PRO A 114 20.26 17.83 3.16
N ALA A 115 19.99 17.66 4.44
CA ALA A 115 20.63 18.43 5.51
C ALA A 115 21.13 17.46 6.58
N ALA A 116 22.33 17.74 7.09
CA ALA A 116 22.95 16.97 8.16
C ALA A 116 22.99 17.81 9.45
N ARG A 117 22.66 17.18 10.57
CA ARG A 117 22.84 17.76 11.91
C ARG A 117 23.55 16.77 12.83
N LEU A 118 24.37 17.28 13.73
CA LEU A 118 25.11 16.45 14.68
C LEU A 118 24.18 15.96 15.79
N VAL A 119 24.27 14.67 16.11
CA VAL A 119 23.49 13.99 17.14
C VAL A 119 24.36 12.97 17.88
N ILE A 120 23.89 12.50 19.03
CA ILE A 120 24.47 11.40 19.79
C ILE A 120 23.48 10.23 19.75
N LEU A 121 23.96 9.05 19.37
CA LEU A 121 23.15 7.84 19.24
C LEU A 121 23.76 6.73 20.12
N ASP A 122 22.93 6.01 20.88
CA ASP A 122 23.38 4.82 21.60
C ASP A 122 23.68 3.69 20.60
N ALA A 123 24.77 2.96 20.81
CA ALA A 123 25.20 1.85 19.95
C ALA A 123 24.16 0.72 19.85
N ALA A 124 23.28 0.59 20.85
CA ALA A 124 22.22 -0.41 20.89
C ALA A 124 20.82 0.16 20.61
N TYR A 125 20.72 1.40 20.11
CA TYR A 125 19.44 2.04 19.84
C TYR A 125 18.45 1.11 19.09
N PRO A 126 17.18 0.99 19.53
CA PRO A 126 16.48 1.81 20.52
C PRO A 126 16.71 1.41 21.99
N GLU A 127 17.46 0.35 22.26
CA GLU A 127 17.86 -0.02 23.62
C GLU A 127 19.00 0.90 24.10
N GLN A 128 19.23 0.91 25.41
CA GLN A 128 20.32 1.69 26.02
C GLN A 128 21.45 0.77 26.46
N SER A 129 22.58 0.82 25.76
CA SER A 129 23.82 0.16 26.19
C SER A 129 24.67 1.05 27.09
N GLY A 130 24.48 2.36 27.02
CA GLY A 130 25.37 3.35 27.64
C GLY A 130 26.66 3.59 26.84
N GLN A 131 26.81 2.95 25.67
CA GLN A 131 27.88 3.23 24.71
C GLN A 131 27.33 4.11 23.61
N TYR A 132 27.95 5.27 23.38
CA TYR A 132 27.41 6.28 22.50
C TYR A 132 28.34 6.60 21.33
N HIS A 133 27.75 6.86 20.18
CA HIS A 133 28.42 7.35 18.98
C HIS A 133 28.04 8.81 18.74
N LEU A 134 29.02 9.59 18.31
CA LEU A 134 28.76 10.88 17.68
C LEU A 134 28.40 10.62 16.22
N ALA A 135 27.27 11.14 15.75
CA ALA A 135 26.77 10.85 14.42
C ALA A 135 26.16 12.09 13.74
N PHE A 136 26.14 12.11 12.42
CA PHE A 136 25.32 13.01 11.63
C PHE A 136 23.98 12.34 11.31
N GLN A 137 22.88 12.96 11.73
CA GLN A 137 21.55 12.62 11.23
C GLN A 137 21.36 13.33 9.88
N VAL A 138 21.14 12.55 8.82
CA VAL A 138 20.93 13.03 7.45
C VAL A 138 19.58 12.55 6.95
N ASP A 139 18.72 13.48 6.54
CA ASP A 139 17.46 13.14 5.88
C ASP A 139 17.64 13.27 4.37
N ILE A 140 17.32 12.22 3.63
CA ILE A 140 17.33 12.20 2.16
C ILE A 140 15.89 12.16 1.66
N TYR A 141 15.60 13.10 0.78
CA TYR A 141 14.33 13.28 0.10
C TYR A 141 14.54 13.13 -1.40
N SER A 142 13.88 12.14 -2.00
CA SER A 142 13.92 11.89 -3.44
C SER A 142 12.51 11.89 -4.00
N THR A 143 12.32 12.51 -5.16
CA THR A 143 11.09 12.44 -5.95
C THR A 143 11.07 11.23 -6.87
N HIS A 144 12.24 10.74 -7.30
CA HIS A 144 12.37 9.54 -8.15
C HIS A 144 13.67 8.78 -7.84
N PRO A 145 13.57 7.51 -7.37
CA PRO A 145 12.36 6.91 -6.78
C PRO A 145 11.85 7.72 -5.57
N LEU A 146 10.56 7.64 -5.24
CA LEU A 146 10.00 8.37 -4.10
C LEU A 146 10.59 7.80 -2.81
N ALA A 147 11.37 8.61 -2.10
CA ALA A 147 11.97 8.19 -0.84
C ALA A 147 11.99 9.33 0.18
N LYS A 148 11.68 8.98 1.43
CA LYS A 148 11.85 9.83 2.60
C LYS A 148 12.58 9.00 3.64
N ARG A 149 13.90 9.12 3.75
CA ARG A 149 14.70 8.22 4.59
C ARG A 149 15.70 8.97 5.44
N ARG A 150 15.89 8.51 6.69
CA ARG A 150 16.85 9.08 7.64
C ARG A 150 18.01 8.13 7.84
N TYR A 151 19.21 8.67 7.78
CA TYR A 151 20.48 7.99 8.04
C TYR A 151 21.16 8.60 9.27
N TYR A 152 21.84 7.77 10.05
CA TYR A 152 22.77 8.17 11.08
C TYR A 152 24.17 7.72 10.67
N ILE A 153 25.04 8.67 10.35
CA ILE A 153 26.39 8.44 9.85
C ILE A 153 27.40 8.69 10.97
N ASP A 154 28.25 7.74 11.32
CA ASP A 154 29.27 7.91 12.38
C ASP A 154 30.20 9.08 12.01
N ALA A 155 30.31 10.05 12.92
CA ALA A 155 31.05 11.28 12.70
C ALA A 155 32.59 11.10 12.73
N ARG A 156 33.09 9.88 12.97
CA ARG A 156 34.53 9.54 12.96
C ARG A 156 34.97 8.93 11.64
N ASP A 157 34.21 7.99 11.09
CA ASP A 157 34.62 7.20 9.92
C ASP A 157 33.65 7.21 8.73
N GLY A 158 32.46 7.81 8.88
CA GLY A 158 31.46 7.89 7.82
C GLY A 158 30.62 6.62 7.64
N GLY A 159 30.74 5.63 8.52
CA GLY A 159 29.93 4.42 8.50
C GLY A 159 28.45 4.68 8.80
N VAL A 160 27.54 3.95 8.17
CA VAL A 160 26.10 4.02 8.50
C VAL A 160 25.85 3.23 9.78
N LEU A 161 25.49 3.93 10.87
CA LEU A 161 25.14 3.31 12.15
C LEU A 161 23.71 2.78 12.15
N LEU A 162 22.79 3.53 11.55
CA LEU A 162 21.36 3.22 11.49
C LEU A 162 20.73 3.94 10.31
N SER A 163 19.71 3.34 9.68
CA SER A 163 18.81 4.05 8.77
C SER A 163 17.37 3.56 8.93
N HIS A 164 16.39 4.41 8.66
CA HIS A 164 14.96 4.04 8.66
C HIS A 164 14.15 4.97 7.77
N ASP A 165 12.98 4.51 7.35
CA ASP A 165 12.04 5.30 6.55
C ASP A 165 11.31 6.33 7.42
N LEU A 166 11.20 7.53 6.89
CA LEU A 166 10.39 8.63 7.43
C LEU A 166 9.01 8.68 6.76
N LEU A 167 8.79 7.87 5.73
CA LEU A 167 7.44 7.56 5.27
C LEU A 167 6.77 6.73 6.36
N MET A 168 5.79 7.32 7.03
CA MET A 168 4.99 6.60 8.00
C MET A 168 3.92 5.81 7.24
N SER A 169 4.24 4.62 6.76
CA SER A 169 3.27 3.70 6.16
C SER A 169 2.78 2.70 7.20
N CYS A 170 1.67 3.03 7.86
CA CYS A 170 0.82 2.05 8.50
C CYS A 170 -0.21 1.57 7.46
N PHE A 171 -0.04 0.34 6.95
CA PHE A 171 -1.01 -0.42 6.14
C PHE A 171 -1.82 0.38 5.10
N GLY A 172 -1.37 0.33 3.84
CA GLY A 172 -1.97 1.04 2.71
C GLY A 172 -1.04 2.13 2.20
N SER A 173 -0.13 1.75 1.32
CA SER A 173 0.69 2.68 0.54
C SER A 173 0.12 2.74 -0.86
N ASP A 174 -0.39 3.89 -1.28
CA ASP A 174 -0.83 4.07 -2.66
C ASP A 174 0.41 4.10 -3.58
N GLY A 175 0.56 3.03 -4.34
CA GLY A 175 1.51 2.92 -5.44
C GLY A 175 0.90 3.41 -6.74
N ILE A 176 1.75 3.58 -7.74
CA ILE A 176 1.33 3.87 -9.11
C ILE A 176 1.72 2.66 -9.95
N GLY A 177 0.77 2.09 -10.67
CA GLY A 177 1.03 0.94 -11.55
C GLY A 177 0.54 1.18 -12.96
N GLU A 178 1.40 0.91 -13.93
CA GLU A 178 1.01 0.82 -15.34
C GLU A 178 0.29 -0.50 -15.55
N THR A 179 -1.05 -0.51 -15.53
CA THR A 179 -1.84 -1.71 -15.78
C THR A 179 -1.75 -2.15 -17.25
N LEU A 180 -2.06 -3.42 -17.56
CA LEU A 180 -1.96 -3.93 -18.94
C LEU A 180 -3.03 -3.34 -19.86
N TYR A 181 -4.22 -3.05 -19.33
CA TYR A 181 -5.38 -2.64 -20.15
C TYR A 181 -5.97 -1.28 -19.80
N HIS A 182 -5.65 -0.71 -18.64
CA HIS A 182 -6.32 0.49 -18.11
C HIS A 182 -5.35 1.65 -17.87
N GLY A 183 -4.12 1.53 -18.40
CA GLY A 183 -3.05 2.51 -18.24
C GLY A 183 -2.59 2.68 -16.79
N GLN A 184 -2.00 3.83 -16.50
CA GLN A 184 -1.55 4.17 -15.16
C GLN A 184 -2.73 4.28 -14.18
N ARG A 185 -2.67 3.53 -13.08
CA ARG A 185 -3.66 3.56 -11.99
C ARG A 185 -2.98 3.62 -10.64
N THR A 186 -3.67 4.22 -9.68
CA THR A 186 -3.28 4.15 -8.26
C THR A 186 -3.69 2.80 -7.70
N LEU A 187 -2.78 2.16 -6.97
CA LEU A 187 -2.97 0.83 -6.37
C LEU A 187 -2.65 0.93 -4.88
N SER A 188 -3.61 0.66 -4.00
CA SER A 188 -3.29 0.53 -2.57
C SER A 188 -2.56 -0.79 -2.32
N THR A 189 -1.30 -0.73 -1.91
CA THR A 189 -0.41 -1.88 -1.68
C THR A 189 0.03 -1.97 -0.21
N ALA A 190 0.76 -3.03 0.13
CA ALA A 190 1.33 -3.21 1.46
C ALA A 190 2.84 -3.00 1.39
N SER A 191 3.34 -2.04 2.16
CA SER A 191 4.78 -1.87 2.39
C SER A 191 5.31 -2.93 3.35
N SER A 192 6.51 -3.42 3.06
CA SER A 192 7.33 -4.30 3.88
C SER A 192 8.73 -3.69 4.05
N ALA A 193 9.58 -4.30 4.88
CA ALA A 193 10.94 -3.79 5.11
C ALA A 193 11.82 -3.75 3.84
N SER A 194 11.46 -4.51 2.81
CA SER A 194 12.25 -4.62 1.56
C SER A 194 11.57 -3.98 0.35
N GLY A 195 10.28 -3.63 0.41
CA GLY A 195 9.51 -3.13 -0.74
C GLY A 195 8.00 -3.33 -0.56
N PHE A 196 7.26 -3.43 -1.65
CA PHE A 196 5.81 -3.39 -1.71
C PHE A 196 5.23 -4.66 -2.34
N GLU A 197 4.07 -5.09 -1.85
CA GLU A 197 3.35 -6.26 -2.35
C GLU A 197 1.92 -5.87 -2.77
N LEU A 198 1.35 -6.57 -3.76
CA LEU A 198 -0.06 -6.42 -4.17
C LEU A 198 -1.02 -6.98 -3.11
N ASN A 199 -1.08 -6.27 -1.99
CA ASN A 199 -1.90 -6.55 -0.83
C ASN A 199 -2.47 -5.24 -0.31
N ASP A 200 -3.79 -5.11 -0.35
CA ASP A 200 -4.52 -3.95 0.10
C ASP A 200 -5.19 -4.27 1.44
N ALA A 201 -4.78 -3.60 2.52
CA ALA A 201 -5.39 -3.75 3.83
C ALA A 201 -6.50 -2.71 4.11
N THR A 202 -6.76 -1.78 3.19
CA THR A 202 -7.70 -0.67 3.36
C THR A 202 -9.15 -1.05 3.06
N ARG A 203 -9.37 -2.15 2.34
CA ARG A 203 -10.69 -2.68 1.97
C ARG A 203 -10.99 -3.97 2.72
N GLY A 204 -11.86 -3.88 3.72
CA GLY A 204 -12.31 -5.01 4.52
C GLY A 204 -11.17 -5.75 5.23
N LYS A 205 -11.18 -7.09 5.21
CA LYS A 205 -10.05 -7.93 5.67
C LYS A 205 -8.93 -8.08 4.64
N GLY A 206 -9.02 -7.31 3.56
CA GLY A 206 -7.97 -7.10 2.58
C GLY A 206 -8.21 -7.75 1.22
N ILE A 207 -7.51 -7.23 0.22
CA ILE A 207 -7.43 -7.78 -1.13
C ILE A 207 -5.99 -8.23 -1.35
N GLU A 208 -5.79 -9.48 -1.75
CA GLU A 208 -4.45 -10.00 -2.04
C GLU A 208 -4.41 -10.57 -3.46
N THR A 209 -3.40 -10.16 -4.24
CA THR A 209 -3.16 -10.67 -5.59
C THR A 209 -1.82 -11.39 -5.65
N ILE A 210 -1.85 -12.68 -5.96
CA ILE A 210 -0.68 -13.57 -5.95
C ILE A 210 -0.67 -14.49 -7.18
N SER A 211 0.47 -15.14 -7.46
CA SER A 211 0.51 -16.29 -8.35
C SER A 211 -0.32 -17.45 -7.77
N ALA A 212 -0.88 -18.30 -8.64
CA ALA A 212 -1.54 -19.55 -8.28
C ALA A 212 -0.62 -20.51 -7.50
N THR A 213 0.70 -20.32 -7.58
CA THR A 213 1.70 -21.06 -6.78
C THR A 213 1.88 -20.53 -5.36
N GLY A 214 1.24 -19.43 -4.99
CA GLY A 214 1.42 -18.78 -3.70
C GLY A 214 2.48 -17.67 -3.70
N LYS A 215 3.22 -17.48 -4.80
CA LYS A 215 4.23 -16.42 -4.90
C LYS A 215 3.56 -15.04 -4.94
N LYS A 216 4.05 -14.11 -4.11
CA LYS A 216 3.60 -12.71 -4.13
C LYS A 216 4.25 -11.93 -5.28
N TYR A 217 3.49 -10.98 -5.82
CA TYR A 217 4.06 -9.94 -6.68
C TYR A 217 4.65 -8.86 -5.79
N PHE A 218 5.88 -8.47 -6.11
CA PHE A 218 6.70 -7.59 -5.28
C PHE A 218 7.35 -6.52 -6.15
N ASP A 219 7.51 -5.35 -5.59
CA ASP A 219 8.09 -4.16 -6.20
C ASP A 219 8.92 -3.40 -5.16
N GLU A 220 9.99 -2.71 -5.56
CA GLU A 220 10.92 -2.12 -4.58
C GLU A 220 10.50 -0.72 -4.10
N ASP A 221 9.87 0.07 -4.97
CA ASP A 221 9.61 1.50 -4.74
C ASP A 221 8.12 1.91 -4.86
N ASN A 222 7.25 0.92 -5.11
CA ASN A 222 5.81 1.04 -5.33
C ASN A 222 5.42 1.72 -6.65
N PHE A 223 6.36 1.82 -7.59
CA PHE A 223 6.13 2.27 -8.95
C PHE A 223 6.21 1.07 -9.91
N TRP A 224 5.05 0.45 -10.17
CA TRP A 224 4.96 -0.77 -10.96
C TRP A 224 5.02 -0.44 -12.45
N GLU A 225 6.21 -0.52 -13.05
CA GLU A 225 6.43 0.07 -14.37
C GLU A 225 5.85 -0.78 -15.52
N SER A 226 5.74 -0.13 -16.68
CA SER A 226 5.45 -0.82 -17.93
C SER A 226 6.56 -1.82 -18.27
N GLY A 227 6.17 -3.06 -18.55
CA GLY A 227 7.07 -4.19 -18.80
C GLY A 227 7.44 -4.98 -17.55
N SER A 228 7.03 -4.54 -16.35
CA SER A 228 7.26 -5.28 -15.10
C SER A 228 6.64 -6.68 -15.16
N PHE A 229 7.20 -7.61 -14.38
CA PHE A 229 6.68 -8.98 -14.33
C PHE A 229 5.20 -9.00 -13.90
N ALA A 230 4.82 -8.19 -12.91
CA ALA A 230 3.44 -8.07 -12.44
C ALA A 230 2.50 -7.58 -13.56
N GLN A 231 2.88 -6.54 -14.31
CA GLN A 231 2.09 -6.06 -15.45
C GLN A 231 1.97 -7.14 -16.54
N SER A 232 3.09 -7.79 -16.90
CA SER A 232 3.11 -8.79 -18.00
C SER A 232 2.18 -9.98 -17.76
N LYS A 233 1.82 -10.25 -16.50
CA LYS A 233 0.90 -11.33 -16.11
C LYS A 233 -0.52 -10.84 -15.85
N GLY A 234 -0.79 -9.54 -15.98
CA GLY A 234 -2.09 -8.92 -15.68
C GLY A 234 -2.38 -8.78 -14.18
N ALA A 235 -1.37 -8.93 -13.31
CA ALA A 235 -1.57 -8.88 -11.86
C ALA A 235 -2.01 -7.49 -11.39
N LEU A 236 -1.51 -6.43 -12.03
CA LEU A 236 -1.90 -5.05 -11.73
C LEU A 236 -3.35 -4.77 -12.10
N ASP A 237 -3.84 -5.26 -13.26
CA ASP A 237 -5.25 -5.12 -13.62
C ASP A 237 -6.18 -5.88 -12.68
N VAL A 238 -5.78 -7.09 -12.25
CA VAL A 238 -6.56 -7.87 -11.28
C VAL A 238 -6.63 -7.14 -9.94
N HIS A 239 -5.51 -6.59 -9.46
CA HIS A 239 -5.50 -5.87 -8.20
C HIS A 239 -6.36 -4.60 -8.26
N PHE A 240 -6.19 -3.79 -9.32
CA PHE A 240 -7.01 -2.61 -9.58
C PHE A 240 -8.50 -2.96 -9.73
N GLY A 241 -8.83 -4.00 -10.50
CA GLY A 241 -10.20 -4.41 -10.74
C GLY A 241 -10.88 -4.95 -9.49
N ALA A 242 -10.16 -5.65 -8.62
CA ALA A 242 -10.66 -6.08 -7.32
C ALA A 242 -10.97 -4.88 -6.41
N GLN A 243 -10.07 -3.90 -6.33
CA GLN A 243 -10.28 -2.66 -5.57
C GLN A 243 -11.53 -1.91 -6.07
N SER A 244 -11.60 -1.70 -7.38
CA SER A 244 -12.71 -1.01 -8.05
C SER A 244 -14.04 -1.72 -7.84
N THR A 245 -14.06 -3.06 -7.88
CA THR A 245 -15.30 -3.84 -7.71
C THR A 245 -15.81 -3.77 -6.28
N LEU A 246 -14.95 -3.88 -5.26
CA LEU A 246 -15.39 -3.75 -3.87
C LEU A 246 -15.86 -2.33 -3.56
N ASP A 247 -15.19 -1.30 -4.11
CA ASP A 247 -15.62 0.09 -3.98
C ASP A 247 -16.97 0.33 -4.67
N TYR A 248 -17.19 -0.28 -5.84
CA TYR A 248 -18.49 -0.26 -6.52
C TYR A 248 -19.59 -0.87 -5.65
N TYR A 249 -19.37 -2.06 -5.07
CA TYR A 249 -20.33 -2.69 -4.16
C TYR A 249 -20.63 -1.82 -2.94
N LYS A 250 -19.60 -1.21 -2.36
CA LYS A 250 -19.75 -0.37 -1.19
C LYS A 250 -20.50 0.93 -1.50
N SER A 251 -20.13 1.60 -2.58
CA SER A 251 -20.72 2.89 -2.96
C SER A 251 -22.14 2.76 -3.50
N GLN A 252 -22.39 1.78 -4.39
CA GLN A 252 -23.69 1.64 -5.06
C GLN A 252 -24.71 0.86 -4.23
N PHE A 253 -24.26 -0.14 -3.48
CA PHE A 253 -25.16 -1.08 -2.77
C PHE A 253 -25.01 -1.05 -1.25
N GLY A 254 -24.04 -0.29 -0.71
CA GLY A 254 -23.74 -0.31 0.73
C GLY A 254 -23.18 -1.66 1.20
N ARG A 255 -22.74 -2.53 0.29
CA ARG A 255 -22.32 -3.90 0.61
C ARG A 255 -20.85 -3.97 1.03
N ASN A 256 -20.59 -4.76 2.06
CA ASN A 256 -19.27 -5.01 2.62
C ASN A 256 -18.63 -6.27 2.01
N GLY A 257 -17.81 -6.11 0.97
CA GLY A 257 -17.13 -7.22 0.33
C GLY A 257 -18.05 -8.20 -0.42
N VAL A 258 -17.46 -9.31 -0.88
CA VAL A 258 -18.17 -10.36 -1.63
C VAL A 258 -19.16 -11.12 -0.74
N ASP A 259 -18.81 -11.37 0.51
CA ASP A 259 -19.58 -12.16 1.47
C ASP A 259 -20.56 -11.34 2.33
N GLY A 260 -20.55 -10.01 2.19
CA GLY A 260 -21.34 -9.09 3.01
C GLY A 260 -20.74 -8.81 4.39
N ASN A 261 -19.57 -9.37 4.72
CA ASN A 261 -18.89 -9.25 6.02
C ASN A 261 -17.43 -8.80 5.88
N ASP A 262 -17.09 -8.14 4.76
CA ASP A 262 -15.74 -7.67 4.47
C ASP A 262 -14.70 -8.80 4.53
N GLY A 263 -15.07 -10.00 4.09
CA GLY A 263 -14.15 -11.14 3.93
C GLY A 263 -12.95 -10.78 3.05
N LYS A 264 -11.82 -11.46 3.30
CA LYS A 264 -10.61 -11.28 2.48
C LYS A 264 -10.88 -11.75 1.05
N LEU A 265 -10.56 -10.92 0.06
CA LEU A 265 -10.64 -11.28 -1.35
C LEU A 265 -9.27 -11.74 -1.84
N LEU A 266 -9.15 -13.01 -2.20
CA LEU A 266 -7.94 -13.59 -2.76
C LEU A 266 -8.07 -13.70 -4.28
N ASN A 267 -7.09 -13.16 -4.99
CA ASN A 267 -6.98 -13.26 -6.44
C ASN A 267 -5.69 -14.00 -6.82
N ARG A 268 -5.80 -14.93 -7.76
CA ARG A 268 -4.70 -15.77 -8.23
C ARG A 268 -4.47 -15.59 -9.72
N ILE A 269 -3.21 -15.46 -10.11
CA ILE A 269 -2.79 -15.48 -11.51
C ILE A 269 -2.19 -16.85 -11.83
N ILE A 270 -2.75 -17.56 -12.81
CA ILE A 270 -2.20 -18.83 -13.31
C ILE A 270 -1.07 -18.49 -14.28
N ASP A 271 0.11 -18.17 -13.73
CA ASP A 271 1.26 -17.65 -14.46
C ASP A 271 2.32 -18.71 -14.84
N THR A 272 2.03 -19.99 -14.57
CA THR A 272 2.92 -21.13 -14.84
C THR A 272 2.66 -21.84 -16.16
N THR A 273 1.50 -21.60 -16.79
CA THR A 273 1.10 -22.24 -18.04
C THR A 273 0.20 -21.32 -18.84
N PHE A 274 0.17 -21.48 -20.16
CA PHE A 274 -0.85 -20.85 -21.00
C PHE A 274 -2.22 -21.41 -20.63
N TYR A 275 -3.15 -20.52 -20.34
CA TYR A 275 -4.49 -20.86 -19.89
C TYR A 275 -5.46 -19.76 -20.32
N VAL A 276 -6.41 -20.13 -21.18
CA VAL A 276 -7.42 -19.21 -21.73
C VAL A 276 -8.73 -19.39 -20.96
N ASN A 277 -8.71 -18.98 -19.70
CA ASN A 277 -9.93 -18.86 -18.90
C ASN A 277 -9.70 -17.97 -17.68
N ALA A 278 -10.78 -17.47 -17.09
CA ALA A 278 -10.85 -16.92 -15.74
C ALA A 278 -12.03 -17.59 -15.02
N PHE A 279 -11.96 -17.72 -13.70
CA PHE A 279 -13.04 -18.32 -12.91
C PHE A 279 -12.97 -17.96 -11.43
N TRP A 280 -14.14 -17.87 -10.79
CA TRP A 280 -14.30 -17.99 -9.34
C TRP A 280 -14.36 -19.47 -8.91
N ASP A 281 -13.53 -19.87 -7.94
CA ASP A 281 -13.43 -21.27 -7.47
C ASP A 281 -14.27 -21.60 -6.23
N GLY A 282 -15.05 -20.63 -5.73
CA GLY A 282 -15.78 -20.72 -4.47
C GLY A 282 -15.12 -19.99 -3.30
N ALA A 283 -13.83 -19.65 -3.42
CA ALA A 283 -13.05 -18.96 -2.40
C ALA A 283 -12.13 -17.85 -2.95
N ALA A 284 -11.67 -17.97 -4.19
CA ALA A 284 -10.77 -17.04 -4.86
C ALA A 284 -11.11 -16.91 -6.34
N THR A 285 -10.73 -15.78 -6.93
CA THR A 285 -10.74 -15.63 -8.39
C THR A 285 -9.41 -16.12 -8.97
N ASN A 286 -9.45 -16.76 -10.12
CA ASN A 286 -8.29 -17.31 -10.81
C ASN A 286 -8.28 -16.81 -12.25
N PHE A 287 -7.16 -16.23 -12.69
CA PHE A 287 -7.03 -15.61 -14.01
C PHE A 287 -5.89 -16.24 -14.80
N GLY A 288 -6.17 -16.70 -16.01
CA GLY A 288 -5.18 -17.23 -16.94
C GLY A 288 -4.43 -16.13 -17.69
N ILE A 289 -3.17 -16.41 -18.03
CA ILE A 289 -2.32 -15.49 -18.81
C ILE A 289 -2.57 -15.53 -20.33
N GLY A 290 -3.64 -16.21 -20.76
CA GLY A 290 -3.97 -16.40 -22.18
C GLY A 290 -3.08 -17.44 -22.86
N ASP A 291 -3.08 -17.42 -24.19
CA ASP A 291 -2.27 -18.31 -25.05
C ASP A 291 -1.15 -17.58 -25.79
N SER A 292 -1.02 -16.27 -25.60
CA SER A 292 -0.06 -15.39 -26.30
C SER A 292 -0.20 -15.37 -27.83
N VAL A 293 -1.28 -15.96 -28.36
CA VAL A 293 -1.55 -16.05 -29.80
C VAL A 293 -2.85 -15.33 -30.13
N ASN A 294 -3.96 -15.76 -29.51
CA ASN A 294 -5.28 -15.19 -29.70
C ASN A 294 -5.67 -14.28 -28.53
N THR A 295 -5.10 -14.54 -27.35
CA THR A 295 -5.45 -13.89 -26.10
C THR A 295 -4.19 -13.54 -25.29
N LYS A 296 -4.22 -12.33 -24.72
CA LYS A 296 -3.37 -11.84 -23.65
C LYS A 296 -3.99 -12.25 -22.28
N PRO A 297 -3.40 -11.93 -21.12
CA PRO A 297 -4.00 -12.24 -19.81
C PRO A 297 -5.48 -11.83 -19.72
N LEU A 298 -6.35 -12.72 -19.23
CA LEU A 298 -7.80 -12.49 -19.16
C LEU A 298 -8.15 -11.65 -17.93
N THR A 299 -7.58 -10.45 -17.85
CA THR A 299 -7.59 -9.58 -16.66
C THR A 299 -8.17 -8.20 -16.95
N SER A 300 -9.01 -8.05 -17.99
CA SER A 300 -9.73 -6.80 -18.23
C SER A 300 -10.72 -6.51 -17.10
N LEU A 301 -11.01 -5.23 -16.83
CA LEU A 301 -11.78 -4.82 -15.67
C LEU A 301 -13.17 -5.46 -15.62
N ASP A 302 -13.82 -5.58 -16.77
CA ASP A 302 -15.10 -6.27 -16.92
C ASP A 302 -15.03 -7.75 -16.51
N VAL A 303 -13.96 -8.46 -16.89
CA VAL A 303 -13.72 -9.86 -16.50
C VAL A 303 -13.39 -9.98 -15.03
N VAL A 304 -12.51 -9.13 -14.49
CA VAL A 304 -12.17 -9.18 -13.05
C VAL A 304 -13.42 -8.98 -12.20
N ALA A 305 -14.25 -7.99 -12.53
CA ALA A 305 -15.51 -7.73 -11.85
C ALA A 305 -16.55 -8.84 -12.08
N HIS A 306 -16.58 -9.46 -13.27
CA HIS A 306 -17.42 -10.63 -13.57
C HIS A 306 -17.09 -11.80 -12.63
N GLU A 307 -15.81 -12.16 -12.49
CA GLU A 307 -15.40 -13.26 -11.61
C GLU A 307 -15.71 -12.99 -10.14
N ILE A 308 -15.48 -11.77 -9.67
CA ILE A 308 -15.83 -11.38 -8.29
C ILE A 308 -17.35 -11.44 -8.07
N THR A 309 -18.14 -11.15 -9.10
CA THR A 309 -19.61 -11.19 -9.03
C THR A 309 -20.18 -12.60 -8.93
N HIS A 310 -19.48 -13.62 -9.42
CA HIS A 310 -19.86 -15.01 -9.09
C HIS A 310 -19.81 -15.27 -7.59
N GLY A 311 -18.80 -14.75 -6.89
CA GLY A 311 -18.74 -14.79 -5.43
C GLY A 311 -19.90 -14.03 -4.78
N LEU A 312 -20.27 -12.87 -5.31
CA LEU A 312 -21.44 -12.11 -4.82
C LEU A 312 -22.71 -12.95 -4.94
N THR A 313 -22.92 -13.58 -6.10
CA THR A 313 -24.06 -14.47 -6.37
C THR A 313 -24.07 -15.64 -5.39
N GLN A 314 -22.93 -16.29 -5.15
CA GLN A 314 -22.79 -17.37 -4.16
C GLN A 314 -23.24 -16.93 -2.75
N HIS A 315 -22.87 -15.73 -2.32
CA HIS A 315 -23.18 -15.20 -0.99
C HIS A 315 -24.53 -14.46 -0.89
N THR A 316 -25.35 -14.53 -1.93
CA THR A 316 -26.68 -13.90 -1.95
C THR A 316 -27.75 -14.89 -2.42
N CYS A 317 -28.07 -14.90 -3.71
CA CYS A 317 -29.14 -15.70 -4.28
C CYS A 317 -28.73 -17.15 -4.56
N GLY A 318 -27.43 -17.48 -4.56
CA GLY A 318 -26.93 -18.84 -4.64
C GLY A 318 -27.39 -19.59 -5.89
N LEU A 319 -27.45 -18.90 -7.04
CA LEU A 319 -27.95 -19.46 -8.28
C LEU A 319 -27.09 -20.66 -8.72
N GLU A 320 -27.74 -21.82 -8.84
CA GLU A 320 -27.11 -23.02 -9.34
C GLU A 320 -26.59 -22.79 -10.76
N TYR A 321 -25.34 -23.17 -11.00
CA TYR A 321 -24.64 -22.93 -12.26
C TYR A 321 -25.04 -23.94 -13.34
N LEU A 322 -26.34 -23.94 -13.66
CA LEU A 322 -27.01 -24.91 -14.52
C LEU A 322 -28.24 -24.29 -15.21
N TYR A 323 -28.41 -24.52 -16.51
CA TYR A 323 -29.53 -24.04 -17.34
C TYR A 323 -29.86 -22.56 -17.10
N GLU A 324 -31.13 -22.21 -16.88
CA GLU A 324 -31.60 -20.83 -16.75
C GLU A 324 -31.07 -20.15 -15.48
N SER A 325 -30.90 -20.87 -14.36
CA SER A 325 -30.29 -20.27 -13.16
C SER A 325 -28.83 -19.93 -13.38
N GLY A 326 -28.09 -20.78 -14.11
CA GLY A 326 -26.71 -20.47 -14.50
C GLY A 326 -26.64 -19.32 -15.50
N ALA A 327 -27.58 -19.24 -16.44
CA ALA A 327 -27.66 -18.12 -17.38
C ALA A 327 -27.95 -16.78 -16.67
N LEU A 328 -28.75 -16.78 -15.60
CA LEU A 328 -28.94 -15.62 -14.74
C LEU A 328 -27.66 -15.27 -13.98
N ASN A 329 -26.93 -16.27 -13.47
CA ASN A 329 -25.65 -16.07 -12.77
C ASN A 329 -24.64 -15.38 -13.71
N GLU A 330 -24.44 -15.92 -14.91
CA GLU A 330 -23.61 -15.31 -15.96
C GLU A 330 -24.06 -13.89 -16.33
N GLY A 331 -25.35 -13.68 -16.55
CA GLY A 331 -25.89 -12.37 -16.93
C GLY A 331 -25.70 -11.32 -15.83
N PHE A 332 -25.86 -11.67 -14.56
CA PHE A 332 -25.58 -10.75 -13.45
C PHE A 332 -24.10 -10.41 -13.36
N SER A 333 -23.21 -11.38 -13.55
CA SER A 333 -21.76 -11.13 -13.59
C SER A 333 -21.37 -10.21 -14.75
N ASP A 334 -21.97 -10.39 -15.94
CA ASP A 334 -21.78 -9.50 -17.09
C ASP A 334 -22.26 -8.07 -16.81
N ILE A 335 -23.48 -7.92 -16.27
CA ILE A 335 -24.07 -6.60 -15.95
C ILE A 335 -23.20 -5.84 -14.96
N ILE A 336 -22.81 -6.48 -13.85
CA ILE A 336 -21.94 -5.83 -12.86
C ILE A 336 -20.56 -5.54 -13.45
N GLY A 337 -20.00 -6.48 -14.22
CA GLY A 337 -18.70 -6.29 -14.87
C GLY A 337 -18.67 -5.03 -15.74
N LYS A 338 -19.71 -4.83 -16.57
CA LYS A 338 -19.85 -3.61 -17.36
C LYS A 338 -20.15 -2.37 -16.52
N ALA A 339 -20.94 -2.49 -15.45
CA ALA A 339 -21.23 -1.36 -14.59
C ALA A 339 -19.97 -0.84 -13.87
N VAL A 340 -19.09 -1.75 -13.41
CA VAL A 340 -17.78 -1.40 -12.85
C VAL A 340 -16.89 -0.78 -13.92
N GLU A 341 -16.80 -1.35 -15.11
CA GLU A 341 -16.01 -0.76 -16.20
C GLU A 341 -16.52 0.64 -16.60
N PHE A 342 -17.83 0.85 -16.62
CA PHE A 342 -18.41 2.15 -16.87
C PHE A 342 -17.97 3.18 -15.81
N GLU A 343 -17.99 2.82 -14.53
CA GLU A 343 -17.63 3.72 -13.44
C GLU A 343 -16.14 4.07 -13.44
N TYR A 344 -15.27 3.07 -13.61
CA TYR A 344 -13.81 3.24 -13.42
C TYR A 344 -13.02 3.42 -14.72
N ASP A 345 -13.63 3.16 -15.88
CA ASP A 345 -13.02 3.33 -17.19
C ASP A 345 -13.99 3.75 -18.32
N SER A 346 -14.90 4.69 -18.01
CA SER A 346 -15.92 5.23 -18.93
C SER A 346 -15.36 5.69 -20.29
N ALA A 347 -14.13 6.19 -20.35
CA ALA A 347 -13.52 6.71 -21.57
C ALA A 347 -13.31 5.64 -22.66
N GLN A 348 -13.19 4.36 -22.27
CA GLN A 348 -12.99 3.23 -23.17
C GLN A 348 -14.20 2.27 -23.16
N PHE A 349 -15.31 2.67 -22.53
CA PHE A 349 -16.48 1.84 -22.35
C PHE A 349 -17.16 1.48 -23.68
N ASN A 350 -17.58 0.22 -23.78
CA ASN A 350 -18.44 -0.29 -24.84
C ASN A 350 -19.26 -1.48 -24.31
N TRP A 351 -20.20 -2.02 -25.10
CA TRP A 351 -21.06 -3.14 -24.67
C TRP A 351 -20.51 -4.54 -25.04
N LEU A 352 -19.22 -4.65 -25.34
CA LEU A 352 -18.54 -5.92 -25.58
C LEU A 352 -17.91 -6.41 -24.28
N LEU A 353 -17.94 -7.73 -24.08
CA LEU A 353 -17.34 -8.39 -22.92
C LEU A 353 -16.05 -9.09 -23.31
N GLY A 354 -14.98 -8.77 -22.59
CA GLY A 354 -13.67 -9.38 -22.76
C GLY A 354 -12.94 -8.98 -24.04
N GLN A 355 -13.24 -7.81 -24.61
CA GLN A 355 -12.60 -7.36 -25.85
C GLN A 355 -11.09 -7.12 -25.68
N ARG A 356 -10.66 -6.59 -24.54
CA ARG A 356 -9.30 -6.01 -24.38
C ARG A 356 -8.17 -7.03 -24.41
N PHE A 357 -8.43 -8.26 -23.99
CA PHE A 357 -7.42 -9.32 -24.01
C PHE A 357 -7.33 -10.04 -25.35
N PHE A 358 -8.29 -9.90 -26.27
CA PHE A 358 -8.14 -10.45 -27.62
C PHE A 358 -7.06 -9.68 -28.41
N VAL A 359 -6.26 -10.43 -29.17
CA VAL A 359 -5.25 -9.86 -30.08
C VAL A 359 -5.90 -9.32 -31.35
N LEU A 360 -6.92 -10.02 -31.86
CA LEU A 360 -7.66 -9.56 -33.04
C LEU A 360 -8.64 -8.43 -32.67
N PRO A 361 -8.67 -7.34 -33.46
CA PRO A 361 -9.66 -6.29 -33.26
C PRO A 361 -11.08 -6.83 -33.46
N ASP A 362 -12.06 -6.13 -32.90
CA ASP A 362 -13.50 -6.44 -33.04
C ASP A 362 -13.94 -7.84 -32.57
N THR A 363 -13.10 -8.51 -31.78
CA THR A 363 -13.37 -9.82 -31.16
C THR A 363 -13.70 -9.64 -29.67
N ALA A 364 -14.70 -10.38 -29.21
CA ALA A 364 -15.14 -10.40 -27.81
C ALA A 364 -15.79 -11.76 -27.52
N PHE A 365 -16.01 -12.08 -26.24
CA PHE A 365 -16.79 -13.27 -25.89
C PHE A 365 -18.27 -13.06 -26.18
N ARG A 366 -18.80 -11.89 -25.77
CA ARG A 366 -20.22 -11.57 -25.83
C ARG A 366 -20.40 -10.08 -26.18
N SER A 367 -21.60 -9.75 -26.64
CA SER A 367 -22.06 -8.38 -26.85
C SER A 367 -23.40 -8.22 -26.17
N MET A 368 -23.49 -7.28 -25.23
CA MET A 368 -24.76 -7.00 -24.54
C MET A 368 -25.74 -6.26 -25.44
N SER A 369 -25.23 -5.33 -26.28
CA SER A 369 -26.05 -4.56 -27.22
C SER A 369 -26.52 -5.35 -28.46
N ASP A 370 -25.81 -6.42 -28.83
CA ASP A 370 -26.14 -7.31 -29.95
C ASP A 370 -25.64 -8.74 -29.69
N PRO A 371 -26.35 -9.53 -28.86
CA PRO A 371 -25.93 -10.89 -28.49
C PRO A 371 -25.75 -11.83 -29.70
N LEU A 372 -26.52 -11.61 -30.77
CA LEU A 372 -26.48 -12.47 -31.96
C LEU A 372 -25.13 -12.38 -32.69
N ARG A 373 -24.41 -11.25 -32.57
CA ARG A 373 -23.05 -11.07 -33.13
C ARG A 373 -22.10 -12.19 -32.70
N PHE A 374 -22.21 -12.65 -31.45
CA PHE A 374 -21.38 -13.71 -30.88
C PHE A 374 -22.19 -14.99 -30.59
N LYS A 375 -23.26 -15.21 -31.37
CA LYS A 375 -24.09 -16.42 -31.36
C LYS A 375 -24.84 -16.66 -30.04
N ASN A 376 -25.11 -15.62 -29.25
CA ASN A 376 -26.01 -15.70 -28.09
C ASN A 376 -27.46 -15.34 -28.50
N PRO A 377 -28.50 -15.97 -27.93
CA PRO A 377 -29.88 -15.52 -28.07
C PRO A 377 -30.07 -14.13 -27.45
N LYS A 378 -30.88 -13.30 -28.10
CA LYS A 378 -31.35 -12.01 -27.56
C LYS A 378 -32.74 -12.07 -26.91
N ASN A 379 -33.51 -13.11 -27.21
CA ASN A 379 -34.88 -13.29 -26.72
C ASN A 379 -35.02 -14.68 -26.08
N TYR A 380 -35.87 -14.79 -25.07
CA TYR A 380 -36.17 -16.05 -24.40
C TYR A 380 -36.64 -17.12 -25.41
N LYS A 381 -35.97 -18.29 -25.43
CA LYS A 381 -36.21 -19.38 -26.40
C LYS A 381 -36.14 -18.96 -27.88
N GLY A 382 -35.44 -17.87 -28.17
CA GLY A 382 -35.22 -17.37 -29.52
C GLY A 382 -34.14 -18.10 -30.30
N SER A 383 -33.74 -17.52 -31.43
CA SER A 383 -32.61 -18.03 -32.23
C SER A 383 -31.35 -18.16 -31.37
N ARG A 384 -30.61 -19.26 -31.55
CA ARG A 384 -29.39 -19.63 -30.79
C ARG A 384 -29.60 -20.04 -29.33
N TRP A 385 -30.84 -20.12 -28.84
CA TRP A 385 -31.11 -20.65 -27.49
C TRP A 385 -30.67 -22.11 -27.36
N ILE A 386 -29.96 -22.44 -26.28
CA ILE A 386 -29.46 -23.77 -25.99
C ILE A 386 -30.39 -24.48 -25.01
N THR A 387 -30.78 -25.72 -25.35
CA THR A 387 -31.60 -26.60 -24.49
C THR A 387 -30.92 -27.92 -24.16
N ASN A 388 -29.74 -28.18 -24.71
CA ASN A 388 -28.97 -29.40 -24.46
C ASN A 388 -28.04 -29.19 -23.25
N ALA A 389 -27.38 -30.25 -22.79
CA ALA A 389 -26.52 -30.21 -21.60
C ALA A 389 -25.12 -29.58 -21.82
N SER A 390 -24.78 -29.13 -23.03
CA SER A 390 -23.50 -28.45 -23.28
C SER A 390 -23.44 -27.17 -22.45
N ASP A 391 -22.23 -26.77 -22.02
CA ASP A 391 -22.05 -25.50 -21.30
C ASP A 391 -22.99 -25.39 -20.09
N ASN A 392 -23.10 -26.48 -19.32
CA ASN A 392 -24.02 -26.61 -18.18
C ASN A 392 -25.48 -26.28 -18.50
N GLY A 393 -25.96 -26.56 -19.72
CA GLY A 393 -27.30 -26.13 -20.13
C GLY A 393 -27.32 -24.78 -20.85
N GLY A 394 -26.18 -24.36 -21.40
CA GLY A 394 -26.01 -23.11 -22.15
C GLY A 394 -25.96 -21.88 -21.26
N VAL A 395 -25.30 -21.93 -20.11
CA VAL A 395 -25.26 -20.81 -19.14
C VAL A 395 -24.64 -19.55 -19.76
N HIS A 396 -23.48 -19.67 -20.41
CA HIS A 396 -22.82 -18.54 -21.08
C HIS A 396 -23.54 -18.14 -22.38
N THR A 397 -24.23 -19.10 -23.00
CA THR A 397 -24.96 -18.82 -24.24
C THR A 397 -26.23 -18.05 -23.95
N ASN A 398 -27.10 -18.58 -23.09
CA ASN A 398 -28.42 -18.07 -22.81
C ASN A 398 -28.41 -16.78 -21.97
N SER A 399 -27.30 -16.44 -21.30
CA SER A 399 -27.13 -15.15 -20.60
C SER A 399 -27.30 -13.94 -21.53
N GLY A 400 -27.14 -14.13 -22.85
CA GLY A 400 -27.43 -13.09 -23.85
C GLY A 400 -28.83 -12.47 -23.76
N VAL A 401 -29.82 -13.20 -23.22
CA VAL A 401 -31.18 -12.67 -23.00
C VAL A 401 -31.25 -11.74 -21.79
N ILE A 402 -30.39 -11.95 -20.78
CA ILE A 402 -30.31 -11.08 -19.60
C ILE A 402 -29.47 -9.84 -19.90
N ASN A 403 -28.49 -10.00 -20.79
CA ASN A 403 -27.58 -8.95 -21.20
C ASN A 403 -28.22 -7.89 -22.11
N TYR A 404 -29.23 -8.26 -22.91
CA TYR A 404 -29.91 -7.40 -23.89
C TYR A 404 -31.19 -6.78 -23.31
#